data_AF-A0A2H6NCH1-F1
#
_entry.id   AF-A0A2H6NCH1-F1
#
_cell.length_a   1.000
_cell.length_b   1.000
_cell.length_c   1.000
_cell.angle_alpha   90.00
_cell.angle_beta   90.00
_cell.angle_gamma   90.00
#
_symmetry.space_group_name_H-M   'P 1'
#
loop_
_entity.id
_entity.type
_entity.pdbx_description
1 polymer ?
#
loop_
_entity_poly.entity_id
_entity_poly.type
_entity_poly.pdbx_seq_one_letter_code
_entity_poly.pdbx_strand_id
1 'polypeptide(L)'
;YLGERVSEKVKTKIIELLYSWTVALPDESKIKDAYYMLKRQGIVLSDPVIPVEKTLIPSPPPRPKNPVFDDEEKSKLLAKLLKSKNPDDLQEANKLIKSMVKEDEARIQKVTKRMHTLEEVNNNVKLLNEMLVHYSKEDSSEADKELMKELYDRCETKRRTLFKLASDTEDNDSSLGDILQASDNLSR
;
A
#
# COMPACT_ATOMS: atom_id res chain seq x y z
N TYR A 1 -18.05 15.28 34.75
CA TYR A 1 -16.79 15.47 34.00
C TYR A 1 -15.80 14.42 34.51
N LEU A 2 -15.16 13.63 33.64
CA LEU A 2 -14.29 12.50 34.03
C LEU A 2 -12.83 12.88 34.34
N GLY A 3 -12.48 14.17 34.27
CA GLY A 3 -11.11 14.67 34.45
C GLY A 3 -10.46 14.35 35.81
N GLU A 4 -11.27 14.18 36.86
CA GLU A 4 -10.79 13.77 38.19
C GLU A 4 -10.43 12.28 38.28
N ARG A 5 -10.89 11.44 37.34
CA ARG A 5 -10.68 9.97 37.36
C ARG A 5 -9.49 9.51 36.52
N VAL A 6 -8.79 10.42 35.86
CA VAL A 6 -7.68 10.12 34.96
C VAL A 6 -6.36 10.15 35.75
N SER A 7 -5.49 9.17 35.52
CA SER A 7 -4.19 9.09 36.21
C SER A 7 -3.31 10.30 35.90
N GLU A 8 -2.47 10.70 36.86
CA GLU A 8 -1.51 11.80 36.68
C GLU A 8 -0.57 11.56 35.48
N LYS A 9 -0.17 10.31 35.24
CA LYS A 9 0.65 9.95 34.05
C LYS A 9 -0.02 10.36 32.74
N VAL A 10 -1.33 10.14 32.63
CA VAL A 10 -2.08 10.50 31.43
C VAL A 10 -2.24 12.01 31.33
N LYS A 11 -2.50 12.71 32.44
CA LYS A 11 -2.56 14.18 32.46
C LYS A 11 -1.24 14.81 32.03
N THR A 12 -0.12 14.37 32.60
CA THR A 12 1.22 14.80 32.19
C THR A 12 1.43 14.55 30.69
N LYS A 13 1.03 13.38 30.18
CA LYS A 13 1.23 13.07 28.76
C LYS A 13 0.40 13.94 27.83
N ILE A 14 -0.84 14.26 28.20
CA ILE A 14 -1.70 15.17 27.44
C ILE A 14 -1.10 16.58 27.44
N ILE A 15 -0.58 17.06 28.56
CA ILE A 15 0.08 18.37 28.67
C ILE A 15 1.34 18.42 27.78
N GLU A 16 2.16 17.36 27.80
CA GLU A 16 3.31 17.22 26.89
C GLU A 16 2.88 17.30 25.42
N LEU A 17 1.89 16.52 25.01
CA LEU A 17 1.43 16.50 23.62
C LEU A 17 0.87 17.86 23.19
N LEU A 18 0.02 18.45 24.02
CA LEU A 18 -0.59 19.74 23.72
C LEU A 18 0.48 20.84 23.58
N TYR A 19 1.47 20.88 24.48
CA TYR A 19 2.59 21.81 24.37
C TYR A 19 3.43 21.55 23.12
N SER A 20 3.75 20.29 22.81
CA SER A 20 4.53 19.94 21.61
C SER A 20 3.84 20.43 20.33
N TRP A 21 2.51 20.36 20.25
CA TRP A 21 1.77 20.87 19.10
C TRP A 21 1.78 22.39 19.01
N THR A 22 1.81 23.12 20.13
CA THR A 22 1.96 24.59 20.07
C THR A 22 3.28 25.04 19.42
N VAL A 23 4.32 24.21 19.54
CA VAL A 23 5.65 24.43 18.95
C VAL A 23 5.68 23.93 17.51
N ALA A 24 5.16 22.72 17.27
CA ALA A 24 5.21 22.05 15.98
C ALA A 24 4.25 22.64 14.93
N LEU A 25 3.13 23.20 15.37
CA LEU A 25 2.06 23.78 14.54
C LEU A 25 1.90 25.27 14.88
N PRO A 26 2.85 26.14 14.50
CA PRO A 26 2.82 27.55 14.89
C PRO A 26 1.62 28.31 14.30
N ASP A 27 1.09 27.85 13.16
CA ASP A 27 -0.04 28.49 12.47
C ASP A 27 -1.41 28.11 13.05
N GLU A 28 -1.47 27.05 13.87
CA GLU A 28 -2.71 26.56 14.48
C GLU A 28 -3.03 27.29 15.79
N SER A 29 -3.59 28.50 15.66
CA SER A 29 -3.91 29.39 16.79
C SER A 29 -4.78 28.74 17.88
N LYS A 30 -5.72 27.86 17.51
CA LYS A 30 -6.62 27.20 18.46
C LYS A 30 -5.93 26.26 19.43
N ILE A 31 -4.85 25.62 18.99
CA ILE A 31 -4.06 24.71 19.84
C ILE A 31 -3.31 25.54 20.91
N LYS A 32 -2.73 26.67 20.51
CA LYS A 32 -2.09 27.64 21.42
C LYS A 32 -3.08 28.18 22.43
N ASP A 33 -4.24 28.65 21.97
CA ASP A 33 -5.28 29.20 22.85
C ASP A 33 -5.73 28.21 23.91
N ALA A 34 -5.97 26.95 23.52
CA ALA A 34 -6.38 25.89 24.44
C ALA A 34 -5.31 25.62 25.52
N TYR A 35 -4.03 25.53 25.12
CA TYR A 35 -2.93 25.32 26.07
C TYR A 35 -2.82 26.46 27.08
N TYR A 36 -2.81 27.72 26.61
CA TYR A 36 -2.70 28.88 27.48
C TYR A 36 -3.94 29.08 28.35
N MET A 37 -5.13 28.70 27.88
CA MET A 37 -6.34 28.69 28.70
C MET A 37 -6.20 27.73 29.88
N LEU A 38 -5.71 26.50 29.65
CA LEU A 38 -5.47 25.52 30.73
C LEU A 38 -4.41 26.01 31.73
N LYS A 39 -3.38 26.72 31.24
CA LYS A 39 -2.38 27.36 32.09
C LYS A 39 -2.97 28.48 32.96
N ARG A 40 -3.82 29.34 32.38
CA ARG A 40 -4.52 30.42 33.11
C ARG A 40 -5.49 29.88 34.17
N GLN A 41 -6.10 28.72 33.93
CA GLN A 41 -6.97 28.05 34.89
C GLN A 41 -6.22 27.31 36.01
N GLY A 42 -4.88 27.31 35.99
CA GLY A 42 -4.05 26.62 36.98
C GLY A 42 -4.01 25.10 36.81
N ILE A 43 -4.54 24.57 35.71
CA ILE A 43 -4.52 23.12 35.40
C ILE A 43 -3.14 22.71 34.91
N VAL A 44 -2.45 23.59 34.18
CA VAL A 44 -1.05 23.41 33.78
C VAL A 44 -0.19 24.34 34.64
N LEU A 45 0.62 23.75 35.53
CA LEU A 45 1.45 24.50 36.48
C LEU A 45 2.72 25.06 35.82
N SER A 46 3.33 24.31 34.90
CA SER A 46 4.56 24.71 34.22
C SER A 46 4.64 24.09 32.82
N ASP A 47 5.44 24.71 31.96
CA ASP A 47 5.68 24.18 30.61
C ASP A 47 6.55 22.92 30.72
N PRO A 48 6.17 21.82 30.04
CA PRO A 48 6.93 20.57 30.10
C PRO A 48 8.25 20.69 29.34
N VAL A 49 9.31 20.04 29.86
CA VAL A 49 10.58 19.92 29.15
C VAL A 49 10.45 18.80 28.12
N ILE A 50 10.31 19.17 26.85
CA ILE A 50 10.14 18.22 25.74
C ILE A 50 11.43 18.18 24.91
N PRO A 51 12.04 16.99 24.71
CA PRO A 51 13.12 16.81 23.75
C PRO A 51 12.71 17.28 22.35
N VAL A 52 13.59 17.98 21.64
CA VAL A 52 13.32 18.57 20.31
C VAL A 52 12.73 17.55 19.33
N GLU A 53 13.15 16.29 19.37
CA GLU A 53 12.61 15.21 18.54
C GLU A 53 11.10 15.00 18.69
N LYS A 54 10.52 15.24 19.88
CA LYS A 54 9.07 15.12 20.13
C LYS A 54 8.27 16.35 19.71
N THR A 55 8.94 17.42 19.26
CA THR A 55 8.30 18.59 18.64
C THR A 55 8.21 18.48 17.11
N LEU A 56 8.77 17.41 16.52
CA LEU A 56 8.60 17.11 15.11
C LEU A 56 7.27 16.36 14.92
N ILE A 57 6.38 16.90 14.11
CA ILE A 57 5.23 16.13 13.63
C ILE A 57 5.82 15.01 12.76
N PRO A 58 5.60 13.73 13.10
CA PRO A 58 6.04 12.65 12.23
C PRO A 58 5.36 12.87 10.87
N SER A 59 6.16 12.95 9.82
CA SER A 59 5.63 13.12 8.46
C SER A 59 4.62 12.00 8.22
N PRO A 60 3.39 12.32 7.74
CA PRO A 60 2.41 11.28 7.47
C PRO A 60 3.05 10.24 6.56
N PRO A 61 2.73 8.94 6.76
CA PRO A 61 3.27 7.89 5.92
C PRO A 61 3.00 8.26 4.46
N PRO A 62 4.00 8.07 3.55
CA PRO A 62 3.81 8.39 2.15
C PRO A 62 2.54 7.71 1.66
N ARG A 63 1.64 8.49 1.04
CA ARG A 63 0.43 7.92 0.45
C ARG A 63 0.83 6.79 -0.51
N PRO A 64 0.07 5.69 -0.57
CA PRO A 64 0.30 4.65 -1.56
C PRO A 64 0.45 5.30 -2.94
N LYS A 65 1.60 5.08 -3.59
CA LYS A 65 1.88 5.68 -4.89
C LYS A 65 0.82 5.20 -5.87
N ASN A 66 0.01 6.12 -6.37
CA ASN A 66 -0.85 5.85 -7.50
C ASN A 66 -0.11 6.37 -8.74
N PRO A 67 0.45 5.49 -9.58
CA PRO A 67 1.29 5.87 -10.72
C PRO A 67 0.59 6.83 -11.69
N VAL A 68 -0.74 6.81 -11.72
CA VAL A 68 -1.54 7.69 -12.58
C VAL A 68 -1.44 9.16 -12.13
N PHE A 69 -1.18 9.42 -10.85
CA PHE A 69 -0.93 10.77 -10.31
C PHE A 69 0.56 11.13 -10.22
N ASP A 70 1.46 10.16 -10.45
CA ASP A 70 2.91 10.40 -10.52
C ASP A 70 3.35 10.95 -11.89
N ASP A 71 2.47 10.92 -12.90
CA ASP A 71 2.65 11.70 -14.12
C ASP A 71 2.52 13.20 -13.76
N GLU A 72 3.68 13.80 -13.49
CA GLU A 72 3.80 15.17 -13.00
C GLU A 72 3.18 16.18 -13.98
N GLU A 73 3.20 15.89 -15.28
CA GLU A 73 2.59 16.72 -16.33
C GLU A 73 1.06 16.62 -16.29
N LYS A 74 0.50 15.40 -16.28
CA LYS A 74 -0.96 15.19 -16.16
C LYS A 74 -1.50 15.76 -14.85
N SER A 75 -0.77 15.60 -13.75
CA SER A 75 -1.14 16.12 -12.42
C SER A 75 -1.18 17.65 -12.40
N LYS A 76 -0.15 18.32 -12.95
CA LYS A 76 -0.12 19.79 -13.10
C LYS A 76 -1.23 20.30 -14.02
N LEU A 77 -1.49 19.62 -15.13
CA LEU A 77 -2.56 19.97 -16.06
C LEU A 77 -3.94 19.85 -15.38
N LEU A 78 -4.21 18.75 -14.70
CA LEU A 78 -5.46 18.54 -13.98
C LEU A 78 -5.66 19.63 -12.92
N ALA A 79 -4.62 19.96 -12.14
CA ALA A 79 -4.67 21.02 -11.13
C ALA A 79 -4.96 22.40 -11.76
N LYS A 80 -4.43 22.68 -12.95
CA LYS A 80 -4.70 23.92 -13.70
C LYS A 80 -6.16 23.96 -14.16
N LEU A 81 -6.66 22.89 -14.77
CA LEU A 81 -8.03 22.80 -15.27
C LEU A 81 -9.07 22.93 -14.14
N LEU A 82 -8.84 22.26 -13.01
CA LEU A 82 -9.72 22.34 -11.83
C LEU A 82 -9.77 23.72 -11.15
N LYS A 83 -8.70 24.52 -11.28
CA LYS A 83 -8.65 25.89 -10.75
C LYS A 83 -9.33 26.91 -11.67
N SER A 84 -9.63 26.54 -12.92
CA SER A 84 -10.28 27.43 -13.87
C SER A 84 -11.75 27.64 -13.51
N LYS A 85 -12.28 28.82 -13.85
CA LYS A 85 -13.72 29.11 -13.79
C LYS A 85 -14.41 28.90 -15.14
N ASN A 86 -13.66 28.54 -16.19
CA ASN A 86 -14.18 28.27 -17.51
C ASN A 86 -14.90 26.91 -17.52
N PRO A 87 -16.18 26.81 -17.93
CA PRO A 87 -16.89 25.53 -18.03
C PRO A 87 -16.18 24.51 -18.93
N ASP A 88 -15.54 24.95 -20.01
CA ASP A 88 -14.83 24.04 -20.94
C ASP A 88 -13.61 23.38 -20.26
N ASP A 89 -12.87 24.15 -19.46
CA ASP A 89 -11.72 23.63 -18.71
C ASP A 89 -12.16 22.60 -17.65
N LEU A 90 -13.30 22.83 -17.00
CA LEU A 90 -13.89 21.88 -16.06
C LEU A 90 -14.36 20.59 -16.76
N GLN A 91 -14.87 20.70 -18.00
CA GLN A 91 -15.24 19.55 -18.80
C GLN A 91 -14.01 18.73 -19.20
N GLU A 92 -12.92 19.37 -19.60
CA GLU A 92 -11.65 18.68 -19.88
C GLU A 92 -11.04 18.05 -18.63
N ALA A 93 -11.13 18.71 -17.45
CA ALA A 93 -10.73 18.11 -16.18
C ALA A 93 -11.49 16.81 -15.90
N ASN A 94 -12.82 16.82 -16.08
CA ASN A 94 -13.66 15.63 -15.86
C ASN A 94 -13.31 14.49 -16.83
N LYS A 95 -13.03 14.81 -18.09
CA LYS A 95 -12.59 13.84 -19.09
C LYS A 95 -11.23 13.24 -18.73
N LEU A 96 -10.29 14.07 -18.29
CA LEU A 96 -8.97 13.63 -17.83
C LEU A 96 -9.09 12.71 -16.61
N ILE A 97 -9.86 13.10 -15.59
CA ILE A 97 -10.14 12.26 -14.41
C ILE A 97 -10.71 10.90 -14.83
N LYS A 98 -11.67 10.89 -15.76
CA LYS A 98 -12.28 9.65 -16.24
C LYS A 98 -11.28 8.74 -16.97
N SER A 99 -10.34 9.30 -17.74
CA SER A 99 -9.26 8.54 -18.36
C SER A 99 -8.33 7.96 -17.30
N MET A 100 -7.90 8.79 -16.36
CA MET A 100 -7.01 8.41 -15.26
C MET A 100 -7.60 7.28 -14.41
N VAL A 101 -8.89 7.36 -14.06
CA VAL A 101 -9.57 6.28 -13.30
C VAL A 101 -9.58 4.97 -14.09
N LYS A 102 -9.89 5.02 -15.39
CA LYS A 102 -9.89 3.81 -16.23
C LYS A 102 -8.49 3.20 -16.40
N GLU A 103 -7.47 4.04 -16.60
CA GLU A 103 -6.07 3.63 -16.66
C GLU A 103 -5.65 2.96 -15.35
N ASP A 104 -6.03 3.54 -14.21
CA ASP A 104 -5.72 2.99 -12.88
C ASP A 104 -6.45 1.66 -12.61
N GLU A 105 -7.74 1.56 -12.96
CA GLU A 105 -8.51 0.33 -12.86
C GLU A 105 -7.87 -0.80 -13.70
N ALA A 106 -7.51 -0.52 -14.95
CA ALA A 106 -6.85 -1.48 -15.83
C ALA A 106 -5.49 -1.92 -15.26
N ARG A 107 -4.73 -0.97 -14.71
CA ARG A 107 -3.44 -1.23 -14.05
C ARG A 107 -3.62 -2.11 -12.83
N ILE A 108 -4.56 -1.80 -11.94
CA ILE A 108 -4.88 -2.61 -10.75
C ILE A 108 -5.30 -4.02 -11.18
N GLN A 109 -6.14 -4.17 -12.20
CA GLN A 109 -6.52 -5.47 -12.72
C GLN A 109 -5.32 -6.26 -13.25
N LYS A 110 -4.40 -5.62 -13.99
CA LYS A 110 -3.16 -6.26 -14.49
C LYS A 110 -2.31 -6.76 -13.32
N VAL A 111 -2.10 -5.92 -12.30
CA VAL A 111 -1.33 -6.27 -11.09
C VAL A 111 -1.98 -7.41 -10.32
N THR A 112 -3.28 -7.34 -10.05
CA THR A 112 -4.02 -8.38 -9.33
C THR A 112 -3.99 -9.71 -10.08
N LYS A 113 -4.21 -9.69 -11.40
CA LYS A 113 -4.15 -10.89 -12.24
C LYS A 113 -2.75 -11.53 -12.21
N ARG A 114 -1.70 -10.70 -12.32
CA ARG A 114 -0.31 -11.16 -12.23
C ARG A 114 -0.04 -11.79 -10.86
N MET A 115 -0.36 -11.08 -9.79
CA MET A 115 -0.16 -11.55 -8.42
C MET A 115 -0.84 -12.91 -8.19
N HIS A 116 -2.11 -13.02 -8.57
CA HIS A 116 -2.87 -14.26 -8.45
C HIS A 116 -2.25 -15.40 -9.28
N THR A 117 -1.83 -15.12 -10.51
CA THR A 117 -1.18 -16.13 -11.38
C THR A 117 0.13 -16.63 -10.76
N LEU A 118 0.96 -15.72 -10.23
CA LEU A 118 2.23 -16.07 -9.59
C LEU A 118 2.01 -16.88 -8.30
N GLU A 119 1.00 -16.52 -7.51
CA GLU A 119 0.62 -17.25 -6.30
C GLU A 119 0.15 -18.68 -6.63
N GLU A 120 -0.72 -18.85 -7.63
CA GLU A 120 -1.14 -20.17 -8.09
C GLU A 120 0.05 -21.03 -8.56
N VAL A 121 0.99 -20.44 -9.31
CA VAL A 121 2.20 -21.12 -9.75
C VAL A 121 3.04 -21.56 -8.56
N ASN A 122 3.31 -20.66 -7.62
CA ASN A 122 4.12 -20.96 -6.45
C ASN A 122 3.50 -22.07 -5.59
N ASN A 123 2.18 -22.01 -5.38
CA ASN A 123 1.46 -23.02 -4.60
C ASN A 123 1.48 -24.39 -5.29
N ASN A 124 1.24 -24.45 -6.61
CA ASN A 124 1.27 -25.71 -7.35
C ASN A 124 2.67 -26.32 -7.37
N VAL A 125 3.71 -25.52 -7.64
CA VAL A 125 5.11 -25.98 -7.64
C VAL A 125 5.51 -26.48 -6.25
N LYS A 126 5.15 -25.74 -5.20
CA LYS A 126 5.46 -26.13 -3.82
C LYS A 126 4.80 -27.46 -3.45
N LEU A 127 3.49 -27.58 -3.69
CA LEU A 127 2.75 -28.80 -3.37
C LEU A 127 3.24 -30.01 -4.19
N LEU A 128 3.46 -29.83 -5.49
CA LEU A 128 3.98 -30.92 -6.34
C LEU A 128 5.36 -31.38 -5.87
N ASN A 129 6.26 -30.44 -5.54
CA ASN A 129 7.57 -30.77 -4.99
C ASN A 129 7.46 -31.51 -3.65
N GLU A 130 6.59 -31.06 -2.74
CA GLU A 130 6.36 -31.74 -1.46
C GLU A 130 5.86 -33.18 -1.68
N MET A 131 4.90 -33.39 -2.58
CA MET A 131 4.41 -34.74 -2.90
C MET A 131 5.48 -35.62 -3.55
N LEU A 132 6.30 -35.07 -4.45
CA LEU A 132 7.40 -35.79 -5.10
C LEU A 132 8.51 -36.20 -4.12
N VAL A 133 8.80 -35.36 -3.12
CA VAL A 133 9.78 -35.68 -2.06
C VAL A 133 9.32 -36.86 -1.20
N HIS A 134 8.01 -36.99 -0.99
CA HIS A 134 7.41 -38.07 -0.21
C HIS A 134 6.93 -39.26 -1.06
N TYR A 135 7.18 -39.23 -2.36
CA TYR A 135 6.74 -40.28 -3.27
C TYR A 135 7.53 -41.58 -3.04
N SER A 136 6.80 -42.67 -2.90
CA SER A 136 7.31 -44.04 -2.90
C SER A 136 6.51 -44.86 -3.90
N LYS A 137 7.19 -45.62 -4.75
CA LYS A 137 6.52 -46.46 -5.75
C LYS A 137 5.60 -47.51 -5.10
N GLU A 138 5.97 -47.96 -3.91
CA GLU A 138 5.29 -49.04 -3.17
C GLU A 138 4.24 -48.48 -2.21
N ASP A 139 4.50 -47.33 -1.58
CA ASP A 139 3.65 -46.79 -0.50
C ASP A 139 2.71 -45.66 -0.93
N SER A 140 2.99 -44.95 -2.02
CA SER A 140 2.12 -43.86 -2.46
C SER A 140 0.81 -44.41 -3.04
N SER A 141 -0.31 -43.85 -2.57
CA SER A 141 -1.64 -44.26 -3.01
C SER A 141 -1.89 -43.89 -4.47
N GLU A 142 -2.88 -44.55 -5.10
CA GLU A 142 -3.28 -44.19 -6.46
C GLU A 142 -3.86 -42.77 -6.54
N ALA A 143 -4.53 -42.32 -5.47
CA ALA A 143 -5.04 -40.96 -5.36
C ALA A 143 -3.90 -39.92 -5.34
N ASP A 144 -2.80 -40.22 -4.63
CA ASP A 144 -1.63 -39.32 -4.61
C ASP A 144 -0.99 -39.21 -6.01
N LYS A 145 -0.90 -40.33 -6.74
CA LYS A 145 -0.38 -40.37 -8.12
C LYS A 145 -1.26 -39.58 -9.07
N GLU A 146 -2.57 -39.70 -8.96
CA GLU A 146 -3.52 -38.93 -9.78
C GLU A 146 -3.43 -37.44 -9.46
N LEU A 147 -3.36 -37.06 -8.18
CA LEU A 147 -3.19 -35.67 -7.77
C LEU A 147 -1.86 -35.07 -8.25
N MET A 148 -0.75 -35.79 -8.12
CA MET A 148 0.55 -35.35 -8.66
C MET A 148 0.50 -35.11 -10.17
N LYS A 149 -0.17 -36.02 -10.90
CA LYS A 149 -0.37 -35.86 -12.34
C LYS A 149 -1.21 -34.63 -12.67
N GLU A 150 -2.30 -34.39 -11.95
CA GLU A 150 -3.13 -33.21 -12.13
C GLU A 150 -2.35 -31.92 -11.83
N LEU A 151 -1.55 -31.89 -10.77
CA LEU A 151 -0.69 -30.76 -10.43
C LEU A 151 0.36 -30.50 -11.52
N TYR A 152 0.93 -31.56 -12.09
CA TYR A 152 1.86 -31.44 -13.22
C TYR A 152 1.18 -30.83 -14.46
N ASP A 153 0.00 -31.34 -14.85
CA ASP A 153 -0.76 -30.81 -16.00
C ASP A 153 -1.18 -29.34 -15.79
N ARG A 154 -1.49 -28.97 -14.55
CA ARG A 154 -1.73 -27.57 -14.16
C ARG A 154 -0.47 -26.73 -14.31
N CYS A 155 0.69 -27.22 -13.85
CA CYS A 155 1.98 -26.54 -14.02
C CYS A 155 2.33 -26.31 -15.50
N GLU A 156 2.16 -27.32 -16.36
CA GLU A 156 2.31 -27.22 -17.82
C GLU A 156 1.44 -26.09 -18.41
N THR A 157 0.18 -26.04 -17.99
CA THR A 157 -0.76 -25.01 -18.45
C THR A 157 -0.36 -23.61 -17.98
N LYS A 158 0.09 -23.48 -16.73
CA LYS A 158 0.57 -22.20 -16.19
C LYS A 158 1.85 -21.72 -16.87
N ARG A 159 2.73 -22.62 -17.31
CA ARG A 159 3.93 -22.23 -18.07
C ARG A 159 3.58 -21.42 -19.31
N ARG A 160 2.61 -21.88 -20.10
CA ARG A 160 2.09 -21.13 -21.27
C ARG A 160 1.52 -19.77 -20.89
N THR A 161 0.87 -19.68 -19.73
CA THR A 161 0.29 -18.43 -19.23
C THR A 161 1.39 -17.44 -18.82
N LEU A 162 2.44 -17.91 -18.13
CA LEU A 162 3.58 -17.06 -17.76
C LEU A 162 4.37 -16.58 -18.98
N PHE A 163 4.58 -17.43 -19.99
CA PHE A 163 5.19 -16.99 -21.25
C PHE A 163 4.42 -15.84 -21.90
N LYS A 164 3.09 -15.99 -22.01
CA LYS A 164 2.24 -14.92 -22.52
C LYS A 164 2.34 -13.66 -21.64
N LEU A 165 2.33 -13.82 -20.33
CA LEU A 165 2.42 -12.71 -19.39
C LEU A 165 3.75 -11.97 -19.50
N ALA A 166 4.86 -12.68 -19.70
CA ALA A 166 6.17 -12.09 -19.96
C ALA A 166 6.18 -11.33 -21.29
N SER A 167 5.61 -11.89 -22.36
CA SER A 167 5.51 -11.20 -23.66
C SER A 167 4.63 -9.96 -23.64
N ASP A 168 3.60 -9.93 -22.78
CA ASP A 168 2.70 -8.78 -22.60
C ASP A 168 3.25 -7.75 -21.57
N THR A 169 4.46 -7.98 -21.04
CA THR A 169 5.13 -7.12 -20.05
C THR A 169 6.23 -6.32 -20.73
N GLU A 170 6.28 -5.01 -20.47
CA GLU A 170 7.30 -4.13 -21.04
C GLU A 170 8.68 -4.42 -20.42
N ASP A 171 9.76 -4.26 -21.19
CA ASP A 171 11.12 -4.63 -20.76
C ASP A 171 11.63 -3.86 -19.52
N ASN A 172 11.07 -2.69 -19.25
CA ASN A 172 11.38 -1.85 -18.09
C ASN A 172 10.47 -2.10 -16.88
N ASP A 173 9.49 -3.00 -16.98
CA ASP A 173 8.59 -3.33 -15.87
C ASP A 173 9.33 -4.23 -14.87
N SER A 174 9.45 -3.73 -13.64
CA SER A 174 10.08 -4.43 -12.51
C SER A 174 9.55 -5.85 -12.26
N SER A 175 8.34 -6.16 -12.72
CA SER A 175 7.70 -7.46 -12.52
C SER A 175 8.12 -8.55 -13.51
N LEU A 176 8.82 -8.19 -14.60
CA LEU A 176 9.28 -9.17 -15.57
C LEU A 176 10.20 -10.22 -14.90
N GLY A 177 11.03 -9.79 -13.95
CA GLY A 177 11.88 -10.68 -13.15
C GLY A 177 11.08 -11.73 -12.37
N ASP A 178 10.00 -11.32 -11.70
CA ASP A 178 9.14 -12.24 -10.93
C ASP A 178 8.47 -13.28 -11.84
N ILE A 179 8.04 -12.86 -13.03
CA ILE A 179 7.40 -13.72 -14.03
C ILE A 179 8.39 -14.76 -14.55
N LEU A 180 9.61 -14.33 -14.90
CA LEU A 180 10.66 -15.22 -15.40
C LEU A 180 11.09 -16.21 -14.31
N GLN A 181 11.27 -15.76 -13.07
CA GLN A 181 11.61 -16.63 -11.95
C GLN A 181 10.53 -17.69 -11.70
N ALA A 182 9.25 -17.31 -11.75
CA ALA A 182 8.15 -18.27 -11.62
C ALA A 182 8.12 -19.26 -12.80
N SER A 183 8.49 -18.83 -14.00
CA SER A 183 8.63 -19.71 -15.16
C SER A 183 9.78 -20.71 -14.98
N ASP A 184 10.94 -20.26 -14.49
CA ASP A 184 12.08 -21.13 -14.21
C ASP A 184 11.73 -22.19 -13.16
N ASN A 185 10.96 -21.81 -12.13
CA ASN A 185 10.48 -22.74 -11.11
C ASN A 185 9.53 -23.82 -11.67
N LEU A 186 8.74 -23.52 -12.71
CA LEU A 186 7.89 -24.51 -13.40
C LEU A 186 8.66 -25.42 -14.36
N SER A 187 9.91 -25.08 -14.66
CA SER A 187 10.77 -25.82 -15.58
C SER A 187 11.77 -26.73 -14.85
N ARG A 188 11.91 -26.60 -13.53
CA ARG A 188 12.70 -27.48 -12.67
C ARG A 188 11.90 -28.71 -12.28
#